data_AF-A0A9Q5ZD85-F1
#
_entry.id   AF-A0A9Q5ZD85-F1
#
_cell.length_a   1.000
_cell.length_b   1.000
_cell.length_c   1.000
_cell.angle_alpha   90.00
_cell.angle_beta   90.00
_cell.angle_gamma   90.00
#
_symmetry.space_group_name_H-M   'P 1'
#
loop_
_entity.id
_entity.type
_entity.pdbx_description
1 polymer ?
#
loop_
_entity_poly.entity_id
_entity_poly.type
_entity_poly.pdbx_seq_one_letter_code
_entity_poly.pdbx_strand_id
1 'polypeptide(L)'
;MRYSLISRFRGTLFGAFLGGSVTSGGGIEPQNYPNFGRMAILGTQSLINLGRLDIDDWIARQQQASLDLTPTEIIIATLPVALFYHENPIKLRKNLLSLLKIWGEDPVVRDGTLAVGYTIALALTEKLDPLTLIPEIIAFLQETPTSIPKKLLRIQNLLAQGAGLERVQAEFTGKETLSNTIAIAFYCFLSTLEDFRLAVLRATHKGDSKQQATHPTAYSTGVITAALSGAYNTTAGMPLNWRVLFLENNSPTSELTSFEEMLELADALVAVWSGLYNSIRLDPKKLTEEECAISKAALLSVYAAPRVIRLR
;
A
#
# COMPACT_ATOMS: atom_id res chain seq x y z
N MET A 1 0.80 16.36 -12.77
CA MET A 1 1.41 15.53 -11.72
C MET A 1 1.74 16.38 -10.52
N ARG A 2 0.94 16.24 -9.45
CA ARG A 2 1.19 16.91 -8.16
C ARG A 2 2.43 16.33 -7.47
N TYR A 3 2.69 15.04 -7.69
CA TYR A 3 3.83 14.31 -7.13
C TYR A 3 4.39 13.31 -8.15
N SER A 4 5.64 12.89 -7.97
CA SER A 4 6.27 11.87 -8.81
C SER A 4 5.70 10.48 -8.54
N LEU A 5 5.63 9.63 -9.57
CA LEU A 5 5.15 8.25 -9.45
C LEU A 5 5.95 7.45 -8.42
N ILE A 6 7.27 7.63 -8.39
CA ILE A 6 8.16 6.99 -7.42
C ILE A 6 7.81 7.35 -5.97
N SER A 7 7.43 8.61 -5.71
CA SER A 7 7.00 9.04 -4.37
C SER A 7 5.64 8.44 -3.99
N ARG A 8 4.76 8.18 -4.96
CA ARG A 8 3.50 7.45 -4.75
C ARG A 8 3.74 5.97 -4.43
N PHE A 9 4.60 5.29 -5.18
CA PHE A 9 4.98 3.89 -4.91
C PHE A 9 5.56 3.73 -3.51
N ARG A 10 6.57 4.56 -3.19
CA ARG A 10 7.16 4.60 -1.84
C ARG A 10 6.10 4.90 -0.79
N GLY A 11 5.23 5.88 -1.05
CA GLY A 11 4.16 6.28 -0.14
C GLY A 11 3.16 5.16 0.14
N THR A 12 2.74 4.41 -0.89
CA THR A 12 1.83 3.27 -0.72
C THR A 12 2.42 2.17 0.13
N LEU A 13 3.63 1.71 -0.22
CA LEU A 13 4.28 0.61 0.49
C LEU A 13 4.61 1.05 1.92
N PHE A 14 5.30 2.16 2.08
CA PHE A 14 5.68 2.64 3.42
C PHE A 14 4.47 3.01 4.27
N GLY A 15 3.43 3.58 3.68
CA GLY A 15 2.17 3.86 4.36
C GLY A 15 1.59 2.59 4.98
N ALA A 16 1.52 1.48 4.23
CA ALA A 16 1.03 0.22 4.75
C ALA A 16 1.80 -0.25 6.00
N PHE A 17 3.13 -0.13 5.99
CA PHE A 17 3.97 -0.50 7.14
C PHE A 17 3.73 0.42 8.33
N LEU A 18 3.72 1.73 8.11
CA LEU A 18 3.42 2.71 9.17
C LEU A 18 2.05 2.49 9.79
N GLY A 19 1.02 2.20 8.98
CA GLY A 19 -0.34 2.02 9.46
C GLY A 19 -0.49 0.86 10.46
N GLY A 20 0.43 -0.11 10.44
CA GLY A 20 0.49 -1.20 11.41
C GLY A 20 1.26 -0.87 12.69
N SER A 21 2.10 0.17 12.67
CA SER A 21 2.97 0.56 13.79
C SER A 21 2.50 1.82 14.52
N VAL A 22 1.63 2.62 13.93
CA VAL A 22 1.09 3.85 14.54
C VAL A 22 0.06 3.51 15.61
N THR A 23 0.27 4.03 16.81
CA THR A 23 -0.68 3.98 17.93
C THR A 23 -1.69 5.14 17.87
N SER A 24 -2.81 5.02 18.58
CA SER A 24 -3.85 6.07 18.64
C SER A 24 -3.31 7.41 19.18
N GLY A 25 -2.24 7.40 19.98
CA GLY A 25 -1.55 8.61 20.47
C GLY A 25 -0.55 9.22 19.48
N GLY A 26 -0.40 8.63 18.28
CA GLY A 26 0.57 9.06 17.28
C GLY A 26 2.02 8.66 17.55
N GLY A 27 2.27 7.84 18.57
CA GLY A 27 3.55 7.16 18.77
C GLY A 27 3.70 5.97 17.80
N ILE A 28 4.94 5.59 17.51
CA ILE A 28 5.28 4.40 16.72
C ILE A 28 5.70 3.30 17.69
N GLU A 29 4.95 2.20 17.76
CA GLU A 29 5.38 1.00 18.48
C GLU A 29 6.12 0.07 17.52
N PRO A 30 7.29 -0.48 17.92
CA PRO A 30 7.95 -1.54 17.18
C PRO A 30 7.10 -2.81 17.29
N GLN A 31 6.18 -2.99 16.36
CA GLN A 31 5.55 -4.29 16.18
C GLN A 31 6.55 -5.23 15.51
N ASN A 32 6.54 -6.51 15.89
CA ASN A 32 7.14 -7.56 15.08
C ASN A 32 6.70 -7.34 13.65
N TYR A 33 7.64 -7.16 12.73
CA TYR A 33 7.30 -6.87 11.34
C TYR A 33 6.28 -7.89 10.87
N PRO A 34 5.09 -7.44 10.47
CA PRO A 34 4.01 -8.35 10.20
C PRO A 34 4.38 -9.22 9.00
N ASN A 35 3.91 -10.47 9.01
CA ASN A 35 4.26 -11.49 8.01
C ASN A 35 4.00 -11.00 6.57
N PHE A 36 3.05 -10.07 6.39
CA PHE A 36 2.79 -9.43 5.10
C PHE A 36 4.00 -8.70 4.51
N GLY A 37 4.87 -8.12 5.35
CA GLY A 37 5.98 -7.30 4.88
C GLY A 37 6.97 -8.11 4.07
N ARG A 38 7.32 -9.29 4.57
CA ARG A 38 8.15 -10.26 3.86
C ARG A 38 7.48 -10.76 2.57
N MET A 39 6.17 -11.04 2.61
CA MET A 39 5.43 -11.43 1.40
C MET A 39 5.47 -10.35 0.32
N ALA A 40 5.23 -9.10 0.70
CA ALA A 40 5.24 -7.97 -0.21
C ALA A 40 6.64 -7.74 -0.79
N ILE A 41 7.69 -7.91 0.01
CA ILE A 41 9.09 -7.87 -0.45
C ILE A 41 9.37 -8.95 -1.49
N LEU A 42 9.10 -10.22 -1.16
CA LEU A 42 9.32 -11.35 -2.06
C LEU A 42 8.51 -11.23 -3.36
N GLY A 43 7.27 -10.75 -3.24
CA GLY A 43 6.41 -10.46 -4.37
C GLY A 43 6.93 -9.33 -5.26
N THR A 44 7.46 -8.27 -4.64
CA THR A 44 8.09 -7.15 -5.36
C THR A 44 9.35 -7.62 -6.10
N GLN A 45 10.19 -8.43 -5.44
CA GLN A 45 11.38 -9.03 -6.05
C GLN A 45 11.02 -9.93 -7.24
N SER A 46 9.95 -10.72 -7.15
CA SER A 46 9.43 -11.53 -8.27
C SER A 46 9.08 -10.66 -9.48
N LEU A 47 8.30 -9.59 -9.26
CA LEU A 47 7.90 -8.65 -10.31
C LEU A 47 9.10 -7.92 -10.94
N ILE A 48 10.08 -7.52 -10.13
CA ILE A 48 11.30 -6.87 -10.59
C ILE A 48 12.12 -7.83 -11.46
N ASN A 49 12.37 -9.05 -10.97
CA ASN A 49 13.24 -10.01 -11.64
C ASN A 49 12.67 -10.51 -12.96
N LEU A 50 11.35 -10.66 -13.04
CA LEU A 50 10.67 -11.23 -14.21
C LEU A 50 10.02 -10.18 -15.11
N GLY A 51 9.88 -8.93 -14.65
CA GLY A 51 9.17 -7.87 -15.37
C GLY A 51 7.68 -8.14 -15.57
N ARG A 52 7.12 -9.13 -14.87
CA ARG A 52 5.72 -9.56 -14.96
C ARG A 52 5.35 -10.40 -13.74
N LEU A 53 4.05 -10.53 -13.48
CA LEU A 53 3.54 -11.50 -12.51
C LEU A 53 3.73 -12.92 -13.06
N ASP A 54 4.45 -13.73 -12.28
CA ASP A 54 4.58 -15.17 -12.47
C ASP A 54 4.14 -15.85 -11.17
N ILE A 55 3.05 -16.60 -11.23
CA ILE A 55 2.43 -17.20 -10.03
C ILE A 55 3.33 -18.28 -9.44
N ASP A 56 4.06 -19.03 -10.27
CA ASP A 56 4.88 -20.14 -9.83
C ASP A 56 6.14 -19.62 -9.12
N ASP A 57 6.81 -18.60 -9.68
CA ASP A 57 7.94 -17.93 -9.00
C ASP A 57 7.48 -17.25 -7.69
N TRP A 58 6.29 -16.64 -7.68
CA TRP A 58 5.72 -16.07 -6.45
C TRP A 58 5.56 -17.15 -5.38
N ILE A 59 4.86 -18.26 -5.69
CA ILE A 59 4.65 -19.37 -4.74
C ILE A 59 5.99 -19.94 -4.25
N ALA A 60 6.94 -20.18 -5.16
CA ALA A 60 8.25 -20.74 -4.82
C ALA A 60 9.00 -19.87 -3.78
N ARG A 61 8.94 -18.54 -3.91
CA ARG A 61 9.52 -17.61 -2.93
C ARG A 61 8.81 -17.66 -1.58
N GLN A 62 7.48 -17.77 -1.58
CA GLN A 62 6.69 -17.79 -0.34
C GLN A 62 6.81 -19.10 0.44
N GLN A 63 6.90 -20.25 -0.25
CA GLN A 63 7.09 -21.55 0.40
C GLN A 63 8.39 -21.63 1.21
N GLN A 64 9.42 -20.88 0.81
CA GLN A 64 10.66 -20.77 1.58
C GLN A 64 10.50 -19.97 2.87
N ALA A 65 9.42 -19.19 3.01
CA ALA A 65 9.20 -18.28 4.12
C ALA A 65 8.18 -18.80 5.17
N SER A 66 7.41 -19.85 4.88
CA SER A 66 6.43 -20.48 5.80
C SER A 66 5.48 -19.49 6.50
N LEU A 67 4.78 -18.65 5.73
CA LEU A 67 3.96 -17.55 6.27
C LEU A 67 2.48 -17.91 6.32
N ASP A 68 1.89 -17.90 7.52
CA ASP A 68 0.44 -17.88 7.72
C ASP A 68 -0.01 -16.41 7.76
N LEU A 69 -0.99 -16.06 6.90
CA LEU A 69 -1.43 -14.68 6.70
C LEU A 69 -2.88 -14.53 7.12
N THR A 70 -3.14 -13.48 7.88
CA THR A 70 -4.49 -13.02 8.12
C THR A 70 -5.13 -12.49 6.83
N PRO A 71 -6.46 -12.45 6.74
CA PRO A 71 -7.18 -11.90 5.59
C PRO A 71 -6.77 -10.47 5.18
N THR A 72 -6.38 -9.63 6.15
CA THR A 72 -5.87 -8.28 5.86
C THR A 72 -4.47 -8.33 5.26
N GLU A 73 -3.61 -9.18 5.80
CA GLU A 73 -2.23 -9.33 5.31
C GLU A 73 -2.19 -9.81 3.86
N ILE A 74 -3.15 -10.64 3.44
CA ILE A 74 -3.32 -11.02 2.03
C ILE A 74 -3.56 -9.79 1.16
N ILE A 75 -4.50 -8.91 1.54
CA ILE A 75 -4.79 -7.66 0.81
C ILE A 75 -3.50 -6.85 0.63
N ILE A 76 -2.70 -6.72 1.69
CA ILE A 76 -1.50 -5.89 1.68
C ILE A 76 -0.34 -6.55 0.92
N ALA A 77 -0.22 -7.87 0.97
CA ALA A 77 0.75 -8.62 0.19
C ALA A 77 0.53 -8.46 -1.33
N THR A 78 -0.67 -8.07 -1.77
CA THR A 78 -0.97 -7.81 -3.19
C THR A 78 -0.61 -6.39 -3.66
N LEU A 79 -0.23 -5.48 -2.77
CA LEU A 79 0.10 -4.09 -3.13
C LEU A 79 1.15 -3.97 -4.26
N PRO A 80 2.22 -4.78 -4.32
CA PRO A 80 3.18 -4.72 -5.42
C PRO A 80 2.54 -4.98 -6.79
N VAL A 81 1.56 -5.89 -6.87
CA VAL A 81 0.81 -6.15 -8.11
C VAL A 81 -0.08 -4.97 -8.47
N ALA A 82 -0.71 -4.33 -7.48
CA ALA A 82 -1.51 -3.13 -7.70
C ALA A 82 -0.66 -1.98 -8.23
N LEU A 83 0.51 -1.77 -7.64
CA LEU A 83 1.50 -0.78 -8.07
C LEU A 83 2.01 -1.09 -9.48
N PHE A 84 2.35 -2.34 -9.79
CA PHE A 84 2.95 -2.69 -11.09
C PHE A 84 1.94 -2.63 -12.26
N TYR A 85 0.65 -2.91 -12.02
CA TYR A 85 -0.36 -2.94 -13.09
C TYR A 85 -1.35 -1.75 -13.05
N HIS A 86 -1.04 -0.68 -12.30
CA HIS A 86 -1.94 0.44 -12.03
C HIS A 86 -2.54 1.14 -13.27
N GLU A 87 -1.82 1.21 -14.39
CA GLU A 87 -2.31 1.91 -15.59
C GLU A 87 -3.35 1.11 -16.39
N ASN A 88 -3.45 -0.20 -16.16
CA ASN A 88 -4.33 -1.08 -16.95
C ASN A 88 -5.30 -1.81 -16.01
N PRO A 89 -6.50 -1.26 -15.77
CA PRO A 89 -7.50 -1.85 -14.88
C PRO A 89 -7.85 -3.30 -15.21
N ILE A 90 -7.84 -3.67 -16.50
CA ILE A 90 -8.14 -5.04 -16.94
C ILE A 90 -7.03 -6.00 -16.51
N LYS A 91 -5.75 -5.64 -16.75
CA LYS A 91 -4.60 -6.43 -16.30
C LYS A 91 -4.50 -6.46 -14.78
N LEU A 92 -4.74 -5.33 -14.12
CA LEU A 92 -4.79 -5.21 -12.66
C LEU A 92 -5.78 -6.20 -12.07
N ARG A 93 -7.05 -6.16 -12.50
CA ARG A 93 -8.10 -7.08 -12.02
C ARG A 93 -7.70 -8.53 -12.26
N LYS A 94 -7.26 -8.86 -13.48
CA LYS A 94 -6.85 -10.22 -13.84
C LYS A 94 -5.73 -10.73 -12.93
N ASN A 95 -4.69 -9.94 -12.73
CA ASN A 95 -3.50 -10.35 -11.99
C ASN A 95 -3.76 -10.46 -10.48
N LEU A 96 -4.56 -9.55 -9.91
CA LEU A 96 -5.01 -9.66 -8.51
C LEU A 96 -5.85 -10.93 -8.30
N LEU A 97 -6.81 -11.21 -9.19
CA LEU A 97 -7.63 -12.42 -9.11
C LEU A 97 -6.80 -13.70 -9.28
N SER A 98 -5.82 -13.71 -10.20
CA SER A 98 -4.92 -14.84 -10.35
C SER A 98 -4.08 -15.10 -9.10
N LEU A 99 -3.57 -14.05 -8.47
CA LEU A 99 -2.76 -14.16 -7.26
C LEU A 99 -3.59 -14.65 -6.05
N LEU A 100 -4.82 -14.17 -5.91
CA LEU A 100 -5.69 -14.53 -4.79
C LEU A 100 -6.02 -16.03 -4.73
N LYS A 101 -5.99 -16.73 -5.87
CA LYS A 101 -6.19 -18.20 -5.92
C LYS A 101 -5.20 -18.98 -5.05
N ILE A 102 -4.05 -18.38 -4.72
CA ILE A 102 -3.03 -18.99 -3.83
C ILE A 102 -3.57 -19.19 -2.41
N TRP A 103 -4.39 -18.26 -1.89
CA TRP A 103 -4.90 -18.29 -0.51
C TRP A 103 -6.37 -18.73 -0.43
N GLY A 104 -6.90 -19.30 -1.51
CA GLY A 104 -8.30 -19.72 -1.62
C GLY A 104 -9.24 -18.63 -2.12
N GLU A 105 -10.51 -18.99 -2.29
CA GLU A 105 -11.53 -18.12 -2.86
C GLU A 105 -12.41 -17.47 -1.79
N ASP A 106 -11.82 -16.82 -0.78
CA ASP A 106 -12.59 -15.98 0.15
C ASP A 106 -13.11 -14.75 -0.62
N PRO A 107 -14.44 -14.61 -0.83
CA PRO A 107 -14.98 -13.53 -1.63
C PRO A 107 -14.79 -12.16 -0.98
N VAL A 108 -14.70 -12.08 0.36
CA VAL A 108 -14.48 -10.82 1.09
C VAL A 108 -13.05 -10.34 0.92
N VAL A 109 -12.07 -11.25 1.03
CA VAL A 109 -10.65 -10.93 0.77
C VAL A 109 -10.46 -10.51 -0.68
N ARG A 110 -11.11 -11.22 -1.62
CA ARG A 110 -11.09 -10.89 -3.04
C ARG A 110 -11.59 -9.48 -3.31
N ASP A 111 -12.79 -9.16 -2.83
CA ASP A 111 -13.39 -7.85 -3.07
C ASP A 111 -12.65 -6.74 -2.34
N GLY A 112 -12.14 -7.00 -1.13
CA GLY A 112 -11.28 -6.05 -0.41
C GLY A 112 -9.99 -5.75 -1.17
N THR A 113 -9.33 -6.78 -1.69
CA THR A 113 -8.11 -6.66 -2.50
C THR A 113 -8.36 -5.84 -3.77
N LEU A 114 -9.45 -6.12 -4.47
CA LEU A 114 -9.81 -5.40 -5.68
C LEU A 114 -10.17 -3.93 -5.38
N ALA A 115 -10.92 -3.65 -4.31
CA ALA A 115 -11.27 -2.29 -3.91
C ALA A 115 -10.03 -1.46 -3.55
N VAL A 116 -9.13 -2.01 -2.73
CA VAL A 116 -7.87 -1.36 -2.33
C VAL A 116 -6.96 -1.16 -3.54
N GLY A 117 -6.73 -2.22 -4.33
CA GLY A 117 -5.85 -2.17 -5.50
C GLY A 117 -6.33 -1.18 -6.57
N TYR A 118 -7.64 -1.13 -6.83
CA TYR A 118 -8.21 -0.18 -7.79
C TYR A 118 -8.12 1.26 -7.30
N THR A 119 -8.37 1.51 -6.01
CA THR A 119 -8.24 2.85 -5.41
C THR A 119 -6.80 3.36 -5.51
N ILE A 120 -5.83 2.48 -5.23
CA ILE A 120 -4.39 2.80 -5.41
C ILE A 120 -4.10 3.12 -6.87
N ALA A 121 -4.61 2.33 -7.81
CA ALA A 121 -4.43 2.58 -9.23
C ALA A 121 -4.97 3.95 -9.67
N LEU A 122 -6.14 4.35 -9.17
CA LEU A 122 -6.70 5.68 -9.40
C LEU A 122 -5.85 6.80 -8.78
N ALA A 123 -5.32 6.59 -7.57
CA ALA A 123 -4.43 7.55 -6.91
C ALA A 123 -3.11 7.72 -7.68
N LEU A 124 -2.52 6.62 -8.17
CA LEU A 124 -1.28 6.62 -8.95
C LEU A 124 -1.45 7.30 -10.32
N THR A 125 -2.60 7.13 -10.96
CA THR A 125 -2.91 7.73 -12.26
C THR A 125 -3.50 9.15 -12.16
N GLU A 126 -3.60 9.72 -10.95
CA GLU A 126 -4.23 11.02 -10.67
C GLU A 126 -5.69 11.12 -11.15
N LYS A 127 -6.40 9.99 -11.20
CA LYS A 127 -7.81 9.89 -11.63
C LYS A 127 -8.78 9.73 -10.46
N LEU A 128 -8.28 9.69 -9.23
CA LEU A 128 -9.12 9.54 -8.04
C LEU A 128 -9.96 10.81 -7.81
N ASP A 129 -11.28 10.66 -7.91
CA ASP A 129 -12.27 11.64 -7.48
C ASP A 129 -13.08 11.07 -6.30
N PRO A 130 -13.04 11.70 -5.11
CA PRO A 130 -13.77 11.21 -3.94
C PRO A 130 -15.29 11.11 -4.14
N LEU A 131 -15.89 11.85 -5.08
CA LEU A 131 -17.33 11.78 -5.36
C LEU A 131 -17.72 10.54 -6.20
N THR A 132 -16.86 10.13 -7.13
CA THR A 132 -17.11 9.00 -8.04
C THR A 132 -16.42 7.71 -7.63
N LEU A 133 -15.43 7.77 -6.72
CA LEU A 133 -14.60 6.63 -6.33
C LEU A 133 -15.42 5.39 -5.91
N ILE A 134 -16.41 5.56 -5.03
CA ILE A 134 -17.21 4.43 -4.53
C ILE A 134 -18.03 3.77 -5.64
N PRO A 135 -18.80 4.51 -6.47
CA PRO A 135 -19.42 3.97 -7.67
C PRO A 135 -18.45 3.24 -8.61
N GLU A 136 -17.26 3.81 -8.85
CA GLU A 136 -16.25 3.19 -9.72
C GLU A 136 -15.68 1.89 -9.13
N ILE A 137 -15.42 1.85 -7.82
CA ILE A 137 -15.01 0.61 -7.13
C ILE A 137 -16.09 -0.46 -7.32
N ILE A 138 -17.36 -0.12 -7.11
CA ILE A 138 -18.46 -1.09 -7.23
C ILE A 138 -18.54 -1.62 -8.67
N ALA A 139 -18.41 -0.75 -9.66
CA ALA A 139 -18.34 -1.16 -11.07
C ALA A 139 -17.12 -2.06 -11.33
N PHE A 140 -15.96 -1.71 -10.77
CA PHE A 140 -14.73 -2.49 -10.89
C PHE A 140 -14.86 -3.87 -10.23
N LEU A 141 -15.54 -3.99 -9.09
CA LEU A 141 -15.79 -5.26 -8.39
C LEU A 141 -16.66 -6.21 -9.20
N GLN A 142 -17.61 -5.67 -9.98
CA GLN A 142 -18.68 -6.41 -10.65
C GLN A 142 -19.66 -7.05 -9.64
N GLU A 143 -20.57 -7.90 -10.10
CA GLU A 143 -21.51 -8.62 -9.24
C GLU A 143 -20.78 -9.51 -8.24
N THR A 144 -21.15 -9.40 -6.97
CA THR A 144 -20.51 -10.12 -5.88
C THR A 144 -21.48 -10.40 -4.73
N PRO A 145 -21.37 -11.56 -4.05
CA PRO A 145 -22.23 -11.89 -2.90
C PRO A 145 -21.85 -11.13 -1.61
N THR A 146 -20.74 -10.39 -1.59
CA THR A 146 -20.25 -9.76 -0.36
C THR A 146 -21.04 -8.50 0.03
N SER A 147 -20.91 -8.10 1.29
CA SER A 147 -21.48 -6.86 1.81
C SER A 147 -20.64 -5.61 1.48
N ILE A 148 -19.43 -5.75 0.91
CA ILE A 148 -18.51 -4.63 0.67
C ILE A 148 -19.15 -3.52 -0.19
N PRO A 149 -19.78 -3.80 -1.35
CA PRO A 149 -20.43 -2.74 -2.15
C PRO A 149 -21.48 -1.96 -1.35
N LYS A 150 -22.32 -2.67 -0.59
CA LYS A 150 -23.38 -2.05 0.24
C LYS A 150 -22.78 -1.19 1.36
N LYS A 151 -21.72 -1.66 2.01
CA LYS A 151 -21.03 -0.90 3.06
C LYS A 151 -20.32 0.33 2.50
N LEU A 152 -19.67 0.23 1.34
CA LEU A 152 -19.06 1.38 0.68
C LEU A 152 -20.11 2.43 0.30
N LEU A 153 -21.26 2.03 -0.26
CA LEU A 153 -22.38 2.98 -0.49
C LEU A 153 -22.86 3.63 0.82
N ARG A 154 -22.90 2.86 1.91
CA ARG A 154 -23.23 3.41 3.23
C ARG A 154 -22.20 4.44 3.70
N ILE A 155 -20.90 4.18 3.47
CA ILE A 155 -19.82 5.16 3.73
C ILE A 155 -20.02 6.43 2.92
N GLN A 156 -20.36 6.33 1.63
CA GLN A 156 -20.62 7.50 0.79
C GLN A 156 -21.72 8.39 1.38
N ASN A 157 -22.80 7.78 1.85
CA ASN A 157 -23.90 8.49 2.49
C ASN A 157 -23.48 9.13 3.83
N LEU A 158 -22.68 8.44 4.64
CA LEU A 158 -22.19 8.96 5.92
C LEU A 158 -21.22 10.13 5.71
N LEU A 159 -20.38 10.07 4.68
CA LEU A 159 -19.50 11.18 4.27
C LEU A 159 -20.33 12.39 3.83
N ALA A 160 -21.36 12.19 2.99
CA ALA A 160 -22.25 13.26 2.55
C ALA A 160 -23.02 13.92 3.71
N GLN A 161 -23.30 13.18 4.79
CA GLN A 161 -23.93 13.70 6.00
C GLN A 161 -22.95 14.39 6.97
N GLY A 162 -21.64 14.39 6.69
CA GLY A 162 -20.62 14.88 7.62
C GLY A 162 -20.58 14.07 8.93
N ALA A 163 -20.92 12.77 8.89
CA ALA A 163 -20.91 11.94 10.08
C ALA A 163 -19.49 11.84 10.67
N GLY A 164 -19.37 11.86 12.01
CA GLY A 164 -18.12 11.64 12.72
C GLY A 164 -17.71 10.15 12.81
N LEU A 165 -16.45 9.90 13.16
CA LEU A 165 -15.88 8.55 13.22
C LEU A 165 -16.63 7.61 14.19
N GLU A 166 -17.03 8.11 15.36
CA GLU A 166 -17.75 7.33 16.36
C GLU A 166 -19.08 6.79 15.81
N ARG A 167 -19.83 7.65 15.11
CA ARG A 167 -21.10 7.26 14.46
C ARG A 167 -20.87 6.21 13.37
N VAL A 168 -19.78 6.34 12.61
CA VAL A 168 -19.41 5.36 11.59
C VAL A 168 -19.05 4.03 12.23
N GLN A 169 -18.21 4.03 13.27
CA GLN A 169 -17.84 2.81 13.99
C GLN A 169 -19.06 2.11 14.58
N ALA A 170 -20.00 2.87 15.17
CA ALA A 170 -21.27 2.35 15.69
C ALA A 170 -22.14 1.69 14.60
N GLU A 171 -22.16 2.23 13.38
CA GLU A 171 -22.90 1.64 12.25
C GLU A 171 -22.31 0.29 11.81
N PHE A 172 -20.99 0.09 11.95
CA PHE A 172 -20.28 -1.12 11.53
C PHE A 172 -19.88 -2.03 12.70
N THR A 173 -20.57 -1.99 13.83
CA THR A 173 -20.41 -2.99 14.89
C THR A 173 -21.04 -4.32 14.45
N GLY A 174 -20.29 -5.42 14.42
CA GLY A 174 -20.85 -6.73 14.06
C GLY A 174 -19.83 -7.80 13.69
N LYS A 175 -20.34 -8.97 13.24
CA LYS A 175 -19.56 -10.18 12.96
C LYS A 175 -18.68 -10.10 11.70
N GLU A 176 -18.99 -9.22 10.75
CA GLU A 176 -18.26 -9.07 9.48
C GLU A 176 -16.98 -8.21 9.64
N THR A 177 -16.00 -8.74 10.38
CA THR A 177 -14.82 -7.98 10.82
C THR A 177 -14.04 -7.37 9.65
N LEU A 178 -13.77 -8.12 8.58
CA LEU A 178 -12.99 -7.63 7.43
C LEU A 178 -13.75 -6.60 6.58
N SER A 179 -15.00 -6.90 6.18
CA SER A 179 -15.81 -5.95 5.40
C SER A 179 -16.03 -4.62 6.15
N ASN A 180 -16.22 -4.69 7.47
CA ASN A 180 -16.32 -3.50 8.33
C ASN A 180 -14.99 -2.73 8.38
N THR A 181 -13.87 -3.44 8.53
CA THR A 181 -12.52 -2.86 8.52
C THR A 181 -12.25 -2.11 7.23
N ILE A 182 -12.55 -2.71 6.07
CA ILE A 182 -12.39 -2.07 4.77
C ILE A 182 -13.25 -0.81 4.69
N ALA A 183 -14.54 -0.90 5.06
CA ALA A 183 -15.45 0.25 5.02
C ALA A 183 -14.95 1.42 5.91
N ILE A 184 -14.52 1.13 7.13
CA ILE A 184 -13.99 2.16 8.04
C ILE A 184 -12.68 2.73 7.49
N ALA A 185 -11.81 1.92 6.88
CA ALA A 185 -10.57 2.41 6.27
C ALA A 185 -10.84 3.38 5.11
N PHE A 186 -11.81 3.06 4.25
CA PHE A 186 -12.27 3.96 3.19
C PHE A 186 -12.86 5.26 3.75
N TYR A 187 -13.63 5.19 4.83
CA TYR A 187 -14.13 6.39 5.50
C TYR A 187 -13.01 7.27 6.05
N CYS A 188 -12.05 6.68 6.78
CA CYS A 188 -10.91 7.42 7.32
C CYS A 188 -10.08 8.07 6.21
N PHE A 189 -9.83 7.34 5.13
CA PHE A 189 -9.14 7.89 3.95
C PHE A 189 -9.93 9.03 3.29
N LEU A 190 -11.20 8.82 2.95
CA LEU A 190 -11.98 9.80 2.18
C LEU A 190 -12.40 11.04 2.99
N SER A 191 -12.64 10.89 4.29
CA SER A 191 -12.97 12.03 5.17
C SER A 191 -11.78 12.97 5.40
N THR A 192 -10.55 12.52 5.14
CA THR A 192 -9.32 13.30 5.34
C THR A 192 -8.33 13.07 4.20
N LEU A 193 -8.84 13.14 2.97
CA LEU A 193 -8.14 12.75 1.74
C LEU A 193 -6.75 13.39 1.59
N GLU A 194 -6.64 14.67 1.93
CA GLU A 194 -5.42 15.49 1.79
C GLU A 194 -4.53 15.50 3.06
N ASP A 195 -4.90 14.78 4.13
CA ASP A 195 -4.14 14.72 5.38
C ASP A 195 -3.82 13.27 5.78
N PHE A 196 -2.60 12.84 5.45
CA PHE A 196 -2.11 11.51 5.79
C PHE A 196 -2.14 11.24 7.29
N ARG A 197 -1.63 12.18 8.09
CA ARG A 197 -1.50 11.99 9.53
C ARG A 197 -2.88 11.79 10.15
N LEU A 198 -3.82 12.65 9.80
CA LEU A 198 -5.18 12.57 10.33
C LEU A 198 -5.90 11.30 9.87
N ALA A 199 -5.73 10.87 8.62
CA ALA A 199 -6.30 9.62 8.11
C ALA A 199 -5.85 8.42 8.95
N VAL A 200 -4.55 8.31 9.20
CA VAL A 200 -3.97 7.20 9.97
C VAL A 200 -4.34 7.28 11.45
N LEU A 201 -4.33 8.46 12.06
CA LEU A 201 -4.74 8.62 13.46
C LEU A 201 -6.21 8.27 13.68
N ARG A 202 -7.09 8.63 12.74
CA ARG A 202 -8.51 8.23 12.79
C ARG A 202 -8.68 6.73 12.63
N ALA A 203 -7.94 6.11 11.72
CA ALA A 203 -8.02 4.66 11.48
C ALA A 203 -7.49 3.82 12.65
N THR A 204 -6.51 4.35 13.38
CA THR A 204 -5.89 3.69 14.55
C THR A 204 -6.57 4.08 15.86
N HIS A 205 -7.57 4.96 15.83
CA HIS A 205 -8.29 5.41 17.02
C HIS A 205 -9.11 4.29 17.65
N LYS A 206 -8.75 3.91 18.87
CA LYS A 206 -9.53 3.04 19.75
C LYS A 206 -10.46 3.95 20.56
N GLY A 207 -11.77 3.91 20.31
CA GLY A 207 -12.72 4.75 21.05
C GLY A 207 -12.70 4.49 22.55
N ASP A 208 -13.13 5.48 23.35
CA ASP A 208 -13.18 5.41 24.83
C ASP A 208 -14.16 4.36 25.39
N SER A 209 -14.92 3.69 24.52
CA SER A 209 -15.84 2.65 24.93
C SER A 209 -15.09 1.43 25.50
N LYS A 210 -15.14 1.27 26.82
CA LYS A 210 -14.66 0.11 27.61
C LYS A 210 -15.12 -1.28 27.10
N GLN A 211 -15.97 -1.34 26.08
CA GLN A 211 -16.46 -2.56 25.44
C GLN A 211 -15.65 -3.00 24.20
N GLN A 212 -14.65 -2.24 23.75
CA GLN A 212 -13.87 -2.54 22.54
C GLN A 212 -12.48 -3.16 22.79
N ALA A 213 -12.25 -3.75 23.97
CA ALA A 213 -10.97 -4.35 24.36
C ALA A 213 -10.53 -5.58 23.51
N THR A 214 -11.30 -5.97 22.50
CA THR A 214 -11.06 -7.14 21.62
C THR A 214 -11.21 -6.81 20.13
N HIS A 215 -10.75 -5.64 19.68
CA HIS A 215 -10.76 -5.31 18.25
C HIS A 215 -9.36 -5.33 17.61
N PRO A 216 -8.94 -6.47 17.02
CA PRO A 216 -7.85 -6.56 16.03
C PRO A 216 -8.04 -5.64 14.80
N THR A 217 -9.20 -4.97 14.68
CA THR A 217 -9.60 -4.17 13.53
C THR A 217 -8.87 -2.83 13.43
N ALA A 218 -8.37 -2.26 14.52
CA ALA A 218 -7.66 -0.97 14.49
C ALA A 218 -6.35 -1.07 13.68
N TYR A 219 -5.62 -2.17 13.86
CA TYR A 219 -4.42 -2.49 13.08
C TYR A 219 -4.77 -2.60 11.58
N SER A 220 -5.71 -3.46 11.22
CA SER A 220 -6.07 -3.68 9.82
C SER A 220 -6.64 -2.42 9.14
N THR A 221 -7.42 -1.63 9.88
CA THR A 221 -7.97 -0.36 9.38
C THR A 221 -6.85 0.64 9.15
N GLY A 222 -5.91 0.74 10.10
CA GLY A 222 -4.71 1.59 10.02
C GLY A 222 -3.87 1.28 8.80
N VAL A 223 -3.51 0.01 8.61
CA VAL A 223 -2.68 -0.47 7.49
C VAL A 223 -3.32 -0.14 6.14
N ILE A 224 -4.60 -0.46 5.93
CA ILE A 224 -5.30 -0.16 4.67
C ILE A 224 -5.40 1.36 4.46
N THR A 225 -5.81 2.11 5.49
CA THR A 225 -5.96 3.58 5.39
C THR A 225 -4.64 4.24 5.04
N ALA A 226 -3.55 3.81 5.68
CA ALA A 226 -2.23 4.36 5.45
C ALA A 226 -1.68 4.00 4.06
N ALA A 227 -1.96 2.80 3.54
CA ALA A 227 -1.61 2.45 2.16
C ALA A 227 -2.34 3.32 1.13
N LEU A 228 -3.66 3.51 1.29
CA LEU A 228 -4.47 4.37 0.42
C LEU A 228 -4.02 5.84 0.50
N SER A 229 -3.87 6.35 1.72
CA SER A 229 -3.44 7.72 1.96
C SER A 229 -2.01 7.96 1.47
N GLY A 230 -1.12 6.97 1.62
CA GLY A 230 0.24 7.02 1.08
C GLY A 230 0.29 7.03 -0.45
N ALA A 231 -0.62 6.32 -1.13
CA ALA A 231 -0.75 6.39 -2.59
C ALA A 231 -1.16 7.80 -3.07
N TYR A 232 -2.05 8.45 -2.31
CA TYR A 232 -2.60 9.76 -2.64
C TYR A 232 -1.66 10.92 -2.27
N ASN A 233 -1.22 10.95 -1.00
CA ASN A 233 -0.43 12.01 -0.38
C ASN A 233 1.08 11.83 -0.51
N THR A 234 1.52 10.64 -0.94
CA THR A 234 2.94 10.27 -1.15
C THR A 234 3.78 10.30 0.12
N THR A 235 5.08 10.04 0.00
CA THR A 235 6.02 10.21 1.12
C THR A 235 6.15 11.66 1.59
N ALA A 236 5.84 12.65 0.73
CA ALA A 236 5.90 14.05 1.09
C ALA A 236 4.82 14.47 2.10
N GLY A 237 3.62 13.87 2.01
CA GLY A 237 2.53 14.11 2.95
C GLY A 237 2.68 13.42 4.30
N MET A 238 3.68 12.55 4.46
CA MET A 238 3.89 11.80 5.70
C MET A 238 4.70 12.62 6.73
N PRO A 239 4.29 12.62 8.01
CA PRO A 239 5.03 13.29 9.08
C PRO A 239 6.50 12.83 9.14
N LEU A 240 7.41 13.79 9.21
CA LEU A 240 8.85 13.50 9.23
C LEU A 240 9.25 12.70 10.48
N ASN A 241 8.67 13.03 11.63
CA ASN A 241 8.94 12.30 12.87
C ASN A 241 8.55 10.83 12.78
N TRP A 242 7.47 10.48 12.06
CA TRP A 242 7.10 9.07 11.84
C TRP A 242 8.09 8.35 10.92
N ARG A 243 8.61 9.03 9.89
CA ARG A 243 9.68 8.50 9.03
C ARG A 243 10.96 8.22 9.81
N VAL A 244 11.38 9.17 10.64
CA VAL A 244 12.61 9.07 11.45
C VAL A 244 12.47 7.98 12.51
N LEU A 245 11.36 7.96 13.27
CA LEU A 245 11.13 6.93 14.28
C LEU A 245 11.03 5.52 13.68
N PHE A 246 10.44 5.40 12.49
CA PHE A 246 10.40 4.12 11.81
C PHE A 246 11.80 3.67 11.39
N LEU A 247 12.66 4.58 10.90
CA LEU A 247 14.06 4.31 10.56
C LEU A 247 14.86 3.85 11.79
N GLU A 248 14.79 4.60 12.89
CA GLU A 248 15.54 4.35 14.13
C GLU A 248 15.18 3.03 14.80
N ASN A 249 13.93 2.57 14.64
CA ASN A 249 13.45 1.32 15.23
C ASN A 249 13.75 0.06 14.38
N ASN A 250 14.28 0.19 13.16
CA ASN A 250 14.77 -0.98 12.40
C ASN A 250 16.14 -1.40 12.95
N SER A 251 16.16 -2.32 13.92
CA SER A 251 17.39 -3.02 14.31
C SER A 251 17.93 -3.86 13.12
N PRO A 252 19.25 -3.89 12.85
CA PRO A 252 19.86 -4.69 11.78
C PRO A 252 19.73 -6.22 11.98
N THR A 253 19.11 -6.69 13.06
CA THR A 253 18.98 -8.11 13.41
C THR A 253 17.72 -8.79 12.86
N SER A 254 16.77 -8.04 12.27
CA SER A 254 15.55 -8.61 11.70
C SER A 254 15.76 -8.87 10.21
N GLU A 255 15.97 -10.14 9.84
CA GLU A 255 16.11 -10.59 8.46
C GLU A 255 14.96 -10.06 7.56
N LEU A 256 15.31 -9.42 6.43
CA LEU A 256 14.44 -9.12 5.28
C LEU A 256 13.24 -8.16 5.50
N THR A 257 13.29 -7.25 6.47
CA THR A 257 12.16 -6.33 6.73
C THR A 257 12.54 -4.86 6.92
N SER A 258 13.70 -4.43 6.42
CA SER A 258 14.14 -3.04 6.63
C SER A 258 13.37 -2.04 5.74
N PHE A 259 13.09 -0.87 6.28
CA PHE A 259 12.49 0.25 5.55
C PHE A 259 13.28 0.64 4.28
N GLU A 260 14.61 0.62 4.37
CA GLU A 260 15.50 0.99 3.25
C GLU A 260 15.34 0.01 2.09
N GLU A 261 15.34 -1.29 2.37
CA GLU A 261 15.08 -2.34 1.36
C GLU A 261 13.74 -2.11 0.65
N MET A 262 12.69 -1.72 1.38
CA MET A 262 11.40 -1.43 0.77
C MET A 262 11.42 -0.19 -0.13
N LEU A 263 12.14 0.87 0.24
CA LEU A 263 12.29 2.04 -0.62
C LEU A 263 13.07 1.70 -1.89
N GLU A 264 14.14 0.91 -1.77
CA GLU A 264 14.92 0.44 -2.91
C GLU A 264 14.08 -0.45 -3.84
N LEU A 265 13.28 -1.36 -3.26
CA LEU A 265 12.35 -2.18 -4.01
C LEU A 265 11.26 -1.35 -4.69
N ALA A 266 10.76 -0.29 -4.05
CA ALA A 266 9.80 0.62 -4.68
C ALA A 266 10.42 1.31 -5.91
N ASP A 267 11.66 1.79 -5.79
CA ASP A 267 12.39 2.43 -6.89
C ASP A 267 12.64 1.44 -8.03
N ALA A 268 13.08 0.23 -7.69
CA ALA A 268 13.34 -0.82 -8.65
C ALA A 268 12.06 -1.27 -9.37
N LEU A 269 10.94 -1.36 -8.65
CA LEU A 269 9.65 -1.69 -9.22
C LEU A 269 9.20 -0.63 -10.24
N VAL A 270 9.39 0.66 -9.93
CA VAL A 270 9.11 1.76 -10.87
C VAL A 270 10.01 1.68 -12.10
N ALA A 271 11.30 1.42 -11.92
CA ALA A 271 12.24 1.29 -13.03
C ALA A 271 11.86 0.14 -13.97
N VAL A 272 11.60 -1.06 -13.44
CA VAL A 272 11.18 -2.22 -14.25
C VAL A 272 9.83 -1.96 -14.92
N TRP A 273 8.87 -1.38 -14.21
CA TRP A 273 7.59 -0.97 -14.79
C TRP A 273 7.77 0.02 -15.94
N SER A 274 8.70 0.97 -15.82
CA SER A 274 9.02 1.94 -16.88
C SER A 274 9.82 1.37 -18.06
N GLY A 275 10.13 0.07 -18.04
CA GLY A 275 10.89 -0.63 -19.09
C GLY A 275 12.40 -0.60 -18.92
N LEU A 276 12.92 -0.15 -17.77
CA LEU A 276 14.35 -0.18 -17.44
C LEU A 276 14.73 -1.55 -16.87
N TYR A 277 14.92 -2.54 -17.75
CA TYR A 277 15.20 -3.93 -17.35
C TYR A 277 16.66 -4.20 -16.92
N ASN A 278 17.61 -3.33 -17.28
CA ASN A 278 19.05 -3.69 -17.27
C ASN A 278 19.90 -3.06 -16.15
N SER A 279 19.35 -2.18 -15.31
CA SER A 279 20.15 -1.39 -14.36
C SER A 279 20.03 -1.79 -12.90
N ILE A 280 19.23 -2.81 -12.56
CA ILE A 280 18.92 -3.14 -11.16
C ILE A 280 19.12 -4.62 -10.89
N ARG A 281 20.37 -5.07 -10.95
CA ARG A 281 20.77 -6.24 -10.17
C ARG A 281 20.95 -5.76 -8.73
N LEU A 282 19.91 -5.92 -7.91
CA LEU A 282 20.08 -5.92 -6.46
C LEU A 282 20.95 -7.14 -6.15
N ASP A 283 22.24 -6.93 -5.87
CA ASP A 283 23.14 -7.99 -5.47
C ASP A 283 22.98 -8.18 -3.94
N PRO A 284 22.32 -9.25 -3.46
CA PRO A 284 21.96 -9.39 -2.04
C PRO A 284 23.18 -9.61 -1.12
N LYS A 285 24.41 -9.56 -1.64
CA LYS A 285 25.66 -9.85 -0.91
C LYS A 285 26.67 -8.70 -0.82
N LYS A 286 26.41 -7.52 -1.40
CA LYS A 286 27.31 -6.35 -1.25
C LYS A 286 26.86 -5.42 -0.11
N LEU A 287 26.81 -5.96 1.10
CA LEU A 287 26.88 -5.20 2.35
C LEU A 287 27.99 -5.80 3.23
N THR A 288 29.20 -5.84 2.68
CA THR A 288 30.41 -5.94 3.48
C THR A 288 31.25 -4.70 3.15
N GLU A 289 31.65 -4.02 4.22
CA GLU A 289 32.49 -2.83 4.23
C GLU A 289 33.71 -3.03 3.34
N GLU A 290 33.77 -2.30 2.21
CA GLU A 290 34.97 -1.88 1.45
C GLU A 290 34.62 -1.64 -0.03
N GLU A 291 33.77 -0.64 -0.31
CA GLU A 291 33.75 0.03 -1.62
C GLU A 291 33.28 1.48 -1.46
N CYS A 292 33.57 2.09 -0.30
CA CYS A 292 33.40 3.52 -0.05
C CYS A 292 34.61 4.32 -0.56
N ALA A 293 34.92 4.16 -1.85
CA ALA A 293 35.75 5.08 -2.63
C ALA A 293 35.56 4.68 -4.09
N ILE A 294 35.20 5.63 -4.95
CA ILE A 294 34.98 5.45 -6.40
C ILE A 294 33.54 5.01 -6.78
N SER A 295 32.52 5.70 -6.28
CA SER A 295 31.26 5.84 -7.03
C SER A 295 30.54 7.16 -6.73
N LYS A 296 31.31 8.25 -6.64
CA LYS A 296 30.79 9.62 -6.55
C LYS A 296 30.79 10.37 -7.88
N ALA A 297 31.06 9.69 -9.01
CA ALA A 297 31.30 10.32 -10.30
C ALA A 297 30.31 9.94 -11.42
N ALA A 298 29.30 9.10 -11.17
CA ALA A 298 28.31 8.72 -12.20
C ALA A 298 26.90 9.30 -11.94
N LEU A 299 26.81 10.41 -11.19
CA LEU A 299 25.60 11.21 -11.13
C LEU A 299 25.50 12.08 -12.39
N LEU A 300 24.48 11.79 -13.21
CA LEU A 300 23.81 12.72 -14.11
C LEU A 300 24.67 13.37 -15.22
N SER A 301 24.82 12.68 -16.36
CA SER A 301 24.99 13.36 -17.65
C SER A 301 23.71 13.21 -18.48
N VAL A 302 22.73 14.09 -18.23
CA VAL A 302 21.66 14.36 -19.19
C VAL A 302 22.29 15.16 -20.32
N TYR A 303 22.46 14.54 -21.49
CA TYR A 303 22.80 15.29 -22.71
C TYR A 303 21.56 16.07 -23.15
N ALA A 304 21.54 17.37 -22.87
CA ALA A 304 20.63 18.29 -23.52
C ALA A 304 21.02 18.43 -25.00
N ALA A 305 20.07 18.23 -25.91
CA ALA A 305 20.25 18.51 -27.33
C ALA A 305 20.63 19.99 -27.54
N PRO A 306 21.57 20.32 -28.45
CA PRO A 306 21.97 21.69 -28.68
C PRO A 306 20.80 22.51 -29.25
N ARG A 307 20.53 23.64 -28.59
CA ARG A 307 19.55 24.66 -29.00
C ARG A 307 19.86 25.17 -30.41
N VAL A 308 18.92 25.01 -31.34
CA VAL A 308 18.91 25.76 -32.60
C VAL A 308 18.39 27.16 -32.30
N ILE A 309 19.31 28.10 -32.09
CA ILE A 309 19.03 29.54 -32.18
C ILE A 309 19.03 29.87 -33.68
N ARG A 310 17.86 30.24 -34.24
CA ARG A 310 17.82 30.95 -35.53
C ARG A 310 17.65 32.44 -35.24
N LEU A 311 18.71 33.19 -35.52
CA LEU A 311 18.70 34.65 -35.67
C LEU A 311 18.66 34.96 -37.17
N ARG A 312 17.51 35.46 -37.64
CA ARG A 312 17.34 36.56 -38.60
C ARG A 312 15.85 36.76 -38.88
#